data_AF-A0ABC8WQU9-F1
#
_entry.id   AF-A0ABC8WQU9-F1
#
_cell.length_a   1.000
_cell.length_b   1.000
_cell.length_c   1.000
_cell.angle_alpha   90.00
_cell.angle_beta   90.00
_cell.angle_gamma   90.00
#
_symmetry.space_group_name_H-M   'P 1'
#
loop_
_entity.id
_entity.type
_entity.pdbx_description
1 polymer ?
#
loop_
_entity_poly.entity_id
_entity_poly.type
_entity_poly.pdbx_seq_one_letter_code
_entity_poly.pdbx_strand_id
1 'polypeptide(L)'
;MASVGLALSRWWSLLLLLLLATASPSQALKIGDLLGTPPAGSQGCSRTCESSLCVDDYLNTRCNENLLSCLDRVSPAGPTFPGNECGVGQTASVVRGVIETAVLAGKILHKRDDGH
;
A
#
# COMPACT_ATOMS: atom_id res chain seq x y z
N MET A 1 -44.06 12.07 5.72
CA MET A 1 -42.90 11.15 5.81
C MET A 1 -42.06 11.04 4.53
N ALA A 2 -42.54 11.43 3.35
CA ALA A 2 -41.74 11.43 2.12
C ALA A 2 -40.62 12.51 2.09
N SER A 3 -40.86 13.68 2.71
CA SER A 3 -39.93 14.81 2.67
C SER A 3 -38.65 14.61 3.49
N VAL A 4 -38.69 13.76 4.53
CA VAL A 4 -37.51 13.44 5.36
C VAL A 4 -36.58 12.46 4.64
N GLY A 5 -37.15 11.49 3.90
CA GLY A 5 -36.37 10.54 3.10
C GLY A 5 -35.61 11.21 1.94
N LEU A 6 -36.22 12.19 1.26
CA LEU A 6 -35.53 12.96 0.21
C LEU A 6 -34.41 13.84 0.76
N ALA A 7 -34.58 14.40 1.95
CA ALA A 7 -33.55 15.22 2.60
C ALA A 7 -32.34 14.39 3.01
N LEU A 8 -32.55 13.18 3.54
CA LEU A 8 -31.48 12.25 3.94
C LEU A 8 -30.73 11.71 2.72
N SER A 9 -31.45 11.37 1.65
CA SER A 9 -30.87 10.95 0.37
C SER A 9 -30.02 12.05 -0.26
N ARG A 10 -30.52 13.30 -0.32
CA ARG A 10 -29.73 14.44 -0.81
C ARG A 10 -28.49 14.69 0.02
N TRP A 11 -28.58 14.52 1.34
CA TRP A 11 -27.44 14.69 2.23
C TRP A 11 -26.37 13.63 1.97
N TRP A 12 -26.76 12.36 1.82
CA TRP A 12 -25.83 11.29 1.47
C TRP A 12 -25.22 11.47 0.09
N SER A 13 -25.99 11.91 -0.91
CA SER A 13 -25.44 12.24 -2.24
C SER A 13 -24.43 13.39 -2.18
N LEU A 14 -24.70 14.44 -1.41
CA LEU A 14 -23.78 15.57 -1.22
C LEU A 14 -22.51 15.17 -0.47
N LEU A 15 -22.64 14.33 0.56
CA LEU A 15 -21.50 13.78 1.30
C LEU A 15 -20.63 12.90 0.39
N LEU A 16 -21.25 12.07 -0.45
CA LEU A 16 -20.54 11.23 -1.42
C LEU A 16 -19.82 12.09 -2.47
N LEU A 17 -20.46 13.14 -3.00
CA LEU A 17 -19.80 14.08 -3.92
C LEU A 17 -18.62 14.81 -3.26
N LEU A 18 -18.75 15.19 -1.99
CA LEU A 18 -17.66 15.85 -1.25
C LEU A 18 -16.47 14.90 -1.08
N LEU A 19 -16.71 13.63 -0.76
CA LEU A 19 -15.66 12.61 -0.67
C LEU A 19 -14.94 12.41 -2.02
N LEU A 20 -15.68 12.33 -3.12
CA LEU A 20 -15.09 12.22 -4.47
C LEU A 20 -14.32 13.48 -4.88
N ALA A 21 -14.78 14.67 -4.49
CA ALA A 21 -14.09 15.92 -4.80
C ALA A 21 -12.80 16.12 -4.01
N THR A 22 -12.70 15.53 -2.81
CA THR A 22 -11.45 15.51 -2.01
C THR A 22 -10.49 14.40 -2.41
N ALA A 23 -10.90 13.48 -3.30
CA ALA A 23 -10.01 12.49 -3.86
C ALA A 23 -9.05 13.20 -4.84
N SER A 24 -7.91 13.64 -4.32
CA SER A 24 -6.80 14.15 -5.12
C SER A 24 -6.49 13.17 -6.25
N PRO A 25 -6.13 13.65 -7.46
CA PRO A 25 -5.70 12.77 -8.53
C PRO A 25 -4.48 11.99 -8.05
N SER A 26 -4.69 10.71 -7.74
CA SER A 26 -3.60 9.78 -7.50
C SER A 26 -2.79 9.78 -8.79
N GLN A 27 -1.56 10.28 -8.75
CA GLN A 27 -0.69 10.16 -9.90
C GLN A 27 -0.56 8.67 -10.19
N ALA A 28 -1.16 8.25 -11.31
CA ALA A 28 -1.17 6.87 -11.73
C ALA A 28 0.28 6.44 -11.93
N LEU A 29 0.78 5.60 -11.01
CA LEU A 29 2.09 4.98 -11.13
C LEU A 29 2.06 4.16 -12.43
N LYS A 30 2.80 4.60 -13.46
CA LYS A 30 2.98 3.83 -14.70
C LYS A 30 3.82 2.60 -14.34
N ILE A 31 3.15 1.54 -13.89
CA ILE A 31 3.76 0.23 -13.67
C ILE A 31 4.04 -0.35 -15.05
N GLY A 32 5.24 -0.06 -15.56
CA GLY A 32 5.84 -0.79 -16.67
C GLY A 32 6.34 -2.12 -16.14
N ASP A 33 5.74 -3.21 -16.64
CA ASP A 33 6.31 -4.55 -16.72
C ASP A 33 7.09 -5.06 -15.48
N LEU A 34 6.36 -5.31 -14.38
CA LEU A 34 6.89 -5.92 -13.15
C LEU A 34 7.22 -7.44 -13.28
N LEU A 35 7.15 -8.02 -14.47
CA LEU A 35 7.40 -9.45 -14.73
C LEU A 35 8.53 -9.72 -15.74
N GLY A 36 9.36 -8.71 -16.04
CA GLY A 36 10.53 -8.86 -16.90
C GLY A 36 11.59 -9.79 -16.31
N THR A 37 11.99 -10.80 -17.09
CA THR A 37 13.00 -11.83 -16.81
C THR A 37 14.26 -11.28 -16.12
N PRO A 38 14.72 -11.86 -14.99
CA PRO A 38 15.93 -11.39 -14.31
C PRO A 38 17.19 -11.72 -15.14
N PRO A 39 18.10 -10.76 -15.35
CA PRO A 39 19.37 -11.03 -16.01
C PRO A 39 20.30 -11.85 -15.12
N ALA A 40 21.03 -12.79 -15.75
CA ALA A 40 22.06 -13.59 -15.12
C ALA A 40 23.31 -12.73 -14.83
N GLY A 41 23.44 -12.25 -13.59
CA GLY A 41 24.63 -11.54 -13.11
C GLY A 41 24.51 -11.25 -11.62
N SER A 42 25.51 -11.66 -10.84
CA SER A 42 25.70 -11.54 -9.38
C SER A 42 24.44 -11.30 -8.52
N GLN A 43 24.12 -12.29 -7.67
CA GLN A 43 23.13 -12.21 -6.58
C GLN A 43 23.54 -11.20 -5.49
N GLY A 44 23.64 -9.90 -5.84
CA GLY A 44 24.13 -8.83 -4.97
C GLY A 44 23.28 -7.57 -4.98
N CYS A 45 22.12 -7.55 -5.64
CA CYS A 45 21.18 -6.43 -5.58
C CYS A 45 20.06 -6.76 -4.59
N SER A 46 20.32 -6.55 -3.30
CA SER A 46 19.31 -6.66 -2.25
C SER A 46 18.28 -5.53 -2.41
N ARG A 47 17.22 -5.84 -3.14
CA ARG A 47 15.83 -5.74 -2.69
C ARG A 47 15.68 -5.45 -1.18
N THR A 48 15.93 -4.20 -0.78
CA THR A 48 16.22 -3.79 0.61
C THR A 48 15.18 -4.26 1.63
N CYS A 49 13.91 -4.27 1.23
CA CYS A 49 12.80 -4.72 2.06
C CYS A 49 12.03 -5.91 1.46
N GLU A 50 12.59 -6.60 0.46
CA GLU A 50 11.95 -7.80 -0.05
C GLU A 50 12.10 -8.92 0.96
N SER A 51 10.96 -9.40 1.40
CA SER A 51 10.84 -10.57 2.22
C SER A 51 10.57 -11.75 1.28
N SER A 52 11.49 -12.71 1.22
CA SER A 52 11.24 -14.03 0.63
C SER A 52 10.26 -14.89 1.47
N LEU A 53 9.39 -14.27 2.28
CA LEU A 53 8.81 -14.90 3.48
C LEU A 53 7.28 -14.79 3.58
N CYS A 54 6.58 -14.30 2.56
CA CYS A 54 5.16 -13.92 2.69
C CYS A 54 4.33 -14.12 1.40
N VAL A 55 4.64 -15.16 0.61
CA VAL A 55 4.07 -15.33 -0.73
C VAL A 55 2.61 -15.83 -0.69
N ASP A 56 2.23 -16.56 0.37
CA ASP A 56 0.93 -17.22 0.46
C ASP A 56 -0.15 -16.40 1.21
N ASP A 57 0.23 -15.46 2.07
CA ASP A 57 -0.69 -14.57 2.79
C ASP A 57 -0.16 -13.13 2.85
N TYR A 58 -0.71 -12.29 1.98
CA TYR A 58 -0.36 -10.86 1.90
C TYR A 58 -0.88 -10.04 3.10
N LEU A 59 -1.79 -10.57 3.91
CA LEU A 59 -2.28 -9.95 5.14
C LEU A 59 -1.58 -10.47 6.39
N ASN A 60 -0.65 -11.41 6.27
CA ASN A 60 0.09 -11.93 7.41
C ASN A 60 0.72 -10.77 8.20
N THR A 61 0.25 -10.58 9.42
CA THR A 61 0.57 -9.41 10.24
C THR A 61 2.05 -9.35 10.57
N ARG A 62 2.68 -10.50 10.88
CA ARG A 62 4.12 -10.61 11.13
C ARG A 62 4.95 -10.18 9.92
N CYS A 63 4.52 -10.57 8.74
CA CYS A 63 5.17 -10.21 7.48
C CYS A 63 5.12 -8.71 7.21
N ASN A 64 3.92 -8.15 7.31
CA ASN A 64 3.70 -6.73 7.07
C ASN A 64 4.38 -5.84 8.12
N GLU A 65 4.42 -6.25 9.40
CA GLU A 65 5.14 -5.52 10.46
C GLU A 65 6.66 -5.54 10.26
N ASN A 66 7.22 -6.66 9.77
CA ASN A 66 8.64 -6.74 9.41
C ASN A 66 8.96 -5.82 8.21
N LEU A 67 8.05 -5.74 7.24
CA LEU A 67 8.19 -4.84 6.09
C LEU A 67 8.14 -3.37 6.53
N LEU A 68 7.23 -2.99 7.42
CA LEU A 68 7.20 -1.64 8.01
C LEU A 68 8.52 -1.30 8.71
N SER A 69 9.04 -2.23 9.52
CA SER A 69 10.32 -2.07 10.22
C SER A 69 11.50 -1.89 9.25
N CYS A 70 11.43 -2.49 8.06
CA CYS A 70 12.43 -2.27 7.03
C CYS A 70 12.29 -0.90 6.36
N LEU A 71 11.07 -0.50 6.00
CA LEU A 71 10.80 0.80 5.37
C LEU A 71 11.27 1.97 6.24
N ASP A 72 11.14 1.86 7.56
CA ASP A 72 11.62 2.86 8.51
C ASP A 72 13.16 3.03 8.50
N ARG A 73 13.90 2.06 7.93
CA ARG A 73 15.36 2.06 7.83
C ARG A 73 15.85 2.46 6.42
N VAL A 74 14.93 2.65 5.47
CA VAL A 74 15.27 3.10 4.12
C VAL A 74 15.70 4.56 4.18
N SER A 75 16.93 4.83 3.75
CA SER A 75 17.43 6.21 3.64
C SER A 75 16.81 6.89 2.43
N PRO A 76 16.07 8.02 2.60
CA PRO A 76 15.50 8.77 1.48
C PRO A 76 16.56 9.37 0.55
N ALA A 77 17.78 9.60 1.06
CA ALA A 77 18.93 10.12 0.34
C ALA A 77 19.91 9.01 -0.07
N GLY A 78 19.55 7.74 0.14
CA GLY A 78 20.38 6.59 -0.22
C GLY A 78 20.52 6.45 -1.74
N PRO A 79 21.56 5.74 -2.20
CA PRO A 79 21.71 5.43 -3.62
C PRO A 79 20.52 4.60 -4.11
N THR A 80 20.12 4.85 -5.36
CA THR A 80 19.06 4.11 -6.06
C THR A 80 19.57 3.64 -7.42
N PHE A 81 18.79 2.81 -8.11
CA PHE A 81 19.18 2.29 -9.42
C PHE A 81 19.18 3.41 -10.49
N PRO A 82 20.05 3.31 -11.51
CA PRO A 82 20.13 4.31 -12.57
C PRO A 82 18.81 4.39 -13.35
N GLY A 83 18.38 5.62 -13.66
CA GLY A 83 17.10 5.87 -14.35
C GLY A 83 15.87 5.86 -13.44
N ASN A 84 16.02 5.79 -12.12
CA ASN A 84 14.88 5.96 -11.21
C ASN A 84 14.32 7.39 -11.30
N GLU A 85 13.08 7.52 -11.76
CA GLU A 85 12.34 8.79 -11.83
C GLU A 85 11.54 9.09 -10.54
N CYS A 86 11.42 8.12 -9.64
CA CYS A 86 10.63 8.24 -8.40
C CYS A 86 11.48 8.73 -7.22
N GLY A 87 10.91 9.58 -6.37
CA GLY A 87 11.53 9.97 -5.11
C GLY A 87 11.53 8.82 -4.10
N VAL A 88 12.70 8.34 -3.67
CA VAL A 88 12.84 7.17 -2.76
C VAL A 88 12.01 7.33 -1.49
N GLY A 89 12.09 8.49 -0.82
CA GLY A 89 11.31 8.76 0.39
C GLY A 89 9.81 8.84 0.15
N GLN A 90 9.38 9.43 -0.98
CA GLN A 90 7.97 9.52 -1.34
C GLN A 90 7.40 8.12 -1.62
N THR A 91 8.10 7.32 -2.42
CA THR A 91 7.71 5.93 -2.72
C THR A 91 7.67 5.09 -1.45
N ALA A 92 8.69 5.18 -0.59
CA ALA A 92 8.71 4.46 0.69
C ALA A 92 7.51 4.82 1.58
N SER A 93 7.13 6.10 1.63
CA SER A 93 5.96 6.57 2.39
C SER A 93 4.64 6.03 1.83
N VAL A 94 4.47 6.00 0.50
CA VAL A 94 3.27 5.43 -0.15
C VAL A 94 3.16 3.93 0.17
N VAL A 95 4.25 3.19 0.03
CA VAL A 95 4.28 1.75 0.36
C VAL A 95 3.97 1.54 1.84
N ARG A 96 4.58 2.33 2.74
CA ARG A 96 4.31 2.27 4.19
C ARG A 96 2.82 2.40 4.49
N GLY A 97 2.12 3.35 3.85
CA GLY A 97 0.67 3.53 4.02
C GLY A 97 -0.14 2.28 3.64
N VAL A 98 0.19 1.63 2.51
CA VAL A 98 -0.49 0.38 2.11
C VAL A 98 -0.23 -0.74 3.12
N ILE A 99 1.01 -0.89 3.59
CA ILE A 99 1.36 -1.97 4.53
C ILE A 99 0.73 -1.75 5.91
N GLU A 100 0.61 -0.51 6.40
CA GLU A 100 -0.13 -0.22 7.64
C GLU A 100 -1.60 -0.64 7.54
N THR A 101 -2.24 -0.42 6.38
CA THR A 101 -3.60 -0.90 6.16
C THR A 101 -3.67 -2.43 6.09
N ALA A 102 -2.67 -3.09 5.51
CA ALA A 102 -2.60 -4.55 5.46
C ALA A 102 -2.43 -5.18 6.85
N VAL A 103 -1.61 -4.57 7.73
CA VAL A 103 -1.50 -4.98 9.14
C VAL A 103 -2.85 -4.86 9.86
N LEU A 104 -3.54 -3.74 9.67
CA LEU A 104 -4.86 -3.53 10.27
C LEU A 104 -5.87 -4.56 9.76
N ALA A 105 -5.92 -4.78 8.44
CA ALA A 105 -6.80 -5.76 7.82
C ALA A 105 -6.52 -7.19 8.32
N GLY A 106 -5.25 -7.61 8.38
CA GLY A 106 -4.85 -8.92 8.93
C GLY A 106 -5.30 -9.09 10.38
N LYS A 107 -5.07 -8.09 11.24
CA LYS A 107 -5.53 -8.11 12.65
C LYS A 107 -7.05 -8.24 12.79
N ILE A 108 -7.83 -7.71 11.84
CA ILE A 108 -9.29 -7.83 11.83
C ILE A 108 -9.71 -9.20 11.30
N LEU A 109 -9.16 -9.65 10.18
CA LEU A 109 -9.62 -10.85 9.48
C LEU A 109 -9.12 -12.13 10.13
N HIS A 110 -7.87 -12.21 10.59
CA HIS A 110 -7.38 -13.37 11.34
C HIS A 110 -8.11 -13.54 12.67
N LYS A 111 -8.46 -12.43 13.34
CA LYS A 111 -9.28 -12.46 14.57
C LYS A 111 -10.70 -12.99 14.34
N ARG A 112 -11.25 -12.87 13.12
CA ARG A 112 -12.56 -13.42 12.77
C ARG A 112 -12.50 -14.92 12.46
N ASP A 113 -11.34 -15.40 12.03
CA ASP A 113 -11.10 -16.82 11.76
C ASP A 113 -10.93 -17.62 13.07
N ASP A 114 -10.22 -17.06 14.05
CA ASP A 114 -10.07 -17.64 15.41
C ASP A 114 -11.37 -17.68 16.25
N GLY A 115 -12.49 -17.17 15.70
CA GLY A 115 -13.77 -17.02 16.38
C GLY A 115 -14.83 -18.07 16.01
N HIS A 116 -14.45 -19.14 15.31
CA HIS A 116 -15.26 -20.37 15.19
C HIS A 116 -14.96 -21.34 16.33
#